data_AF-A0A1L3LUV3-F1
#
_entry.id   AF-A0A1L3LUV3-F1
#
_cell.length_a   1.000
_cell.length_b   1.000
_cell.length_c   1.000
_cell.angle_alpha   90.00
_cell.angle_beta   90.00
_cell.angle_gamma   90.00
#
_symmetry.space_group_name_H-M   'P 1'
#
loop_
_entity.id
_entity.type
_entity.pdbx_description
1 polymer ?
#
loop_
_entity_poly.entity_id
_entity_poly.type
_entity_poly.pdbx_seq_one_letter_code
_entity_poly.pdbx_strand_id
1 'polypeptide(L)'
;MAKLDFFTRYPDFFEAARAAIDNTTATSAPTVDAVESSMVRHHYGPWDKRYYQVLGVLEAKQLIAVTKHKQSYQIALSPMGKERAKALAAKPSFQDLVARQREVKKAFGSKSGTFLKDLIYRLFDQEVGKRTLGQVITP
;
A
#
# COMPACT_ATOMS: atom_id res chain seq x y z
N MET A 1 6.31 2.17 -3.06
CA MET A 1 5.64 2.24 -1.75
C MET A 1 4.13 1.98 -1.82
N ALA A 2 3.27 2.86 -2.37
CA ALA A 2 1.82 2.65 -2.21
C ALA A 2 1.21 1.40 -2.85
N LYS A 3 1.87 0.77 -3.82
CA LYS A 3 1.33 -0.44 -4.45
C LYS A 3 1.37 -1.63 -3.48
N LEU A 4 2.36 -1.70 -2.59
CA LEU A 4 2.37 -2.67 -1.50
C LEU A 4 1.41 -2.25 -0.38
N ASP A 5 1.29 -0.94 -0.12
CA ASP A 5 0.32 -0.40 0.86
C ASP A 5 -1.13 -0.73 0.47
N PHE A 6 -1.45 -0.72 -0.83
CA PHE A 6 -2.76 -1.14 -1.35
C PHE A 6 -3.13 -2.55 -0.89
N PHE A 7 -2.24 -3.52 -1.07
CA PHE A 7 -2.45 -4.90 -0.63
C PHE A 7 -2.47 -5.05 0.90
N THR A 8 -1.86 -4.12 1.63
CA THR A 8 -1.99 -4.09 3.09
C THR A 8 -3.37 -3.61 3.52
N ARG A 9 -3.92 -2.59 2.84
CA ARG A 9 -5.23 -1.99 3.15
C ARG A 9 -6.43 -2.75 2.61
N TYR A 10 -6.23 -3.52 1.56
CA TYR A 10 -7.23 -4.37 0.90
C TYR A 10 -6.79 -5.84 0.93
N PRO A 11 -6.99 -6.56 2.06
CA PRO A 11 -6.53 -7.95 2.22
C PRO A 11 -7.14 -8.91 1.20
N ASP A 12 -8.40 -8.72 0.81
CA ASP A 12 -9.05 -9.60 -0.16
C ASP A 12 -8.42 -9.45 -1.55
N PHE A 13 -8.06 -8.22 -1.93
CA PHE A 13 -7.30 -7.97 -3.15
C PHE A 13 -5.89 -8.54 -3.07
N PHE A 14 -5.27 -8.57 -1.89
CA PHE A 14 -3.99 -9.25 -1.68
C PHE A 14 -4.13 -10.76 -1.91
N GLU A 15 -5.13 -11.41 -1.33
CA GLU A 15 -5.34 -12.85 -1.50
C GLU A 15 -5.66 -13.22 -2.94
N ALA A 16 -6.54 -12.47 -3.60
CA ALA A 16 -6.85 -12.67 -5.02
C ALA A 16 -5.61 -12.48 -5.91
N ALA A 17 -4.80 -11.45 -5.65
CA ALA A 17 -3.57 -11.21 -6.40
C ALA A 17 -2.50 -12.29 -6.15
N ARG A 18 -2.39 -12.80 -4.91
CA ARG A 18 -1.48 -13.89 -4.57
C ARG A 18 -1.87 -15.17 -5.28
N ALA A 19 -3.15 -15.55 -5.19
CA ALA A 19 -3.69 -16.73 -5.86
C ALA A 19 -3.47 -16.68 -7.39
N ALA A 20 -3.68 -15.50 -8.00
CA ALA A 20 -3.45 -15.29 -9.43
C ALA A 20 -1.98 -15.39 -9.86
N ILE A 21 -1.01 -15.13 -8.97
CA ILE A 21 0.43 -15.34 -9.26
C ILE A 21 0.82 -16.79 -9.07
N ASP A 22 0.27 -17.45 -8.04
CA ASP A 22 0.59 -18.84 -7.70
C ASP A 22 -0.18 -19.85 -8.57
N ASN A 23 -1.05 -19.38 -9.48
CA ASN A 23 -1.99 -20.17 -10.29
C ASN A 23 -2.89 -21.08 -9.44
N THR A 24 -3.32 -20.57 -8.29
CA THR A 24 -4.23 -21.25 -7.37
C THR A 24 -5.58 -20.54 -7.30
N THR A 25 -6.60 -21.22 -6.78
CA THR A 25 -7.91 -20.60 -6.53
C THR A 25 -7.86 -19.80 -5.23
N ALA A 26 -8.32 -18.55 -5.26
CA ALA A 26 -8.45 -17.75 -4.03
C ALA A 26 -9.46 -18.42 -3.09
N THR A 27 -9.08 -18.60 -1.82
CA THR A 27 -9.84 -19.42 -0.86
C THR A 27 -11.03 -18.67 -0.22
N SER A 28 -11.19 -17.37 -0.48
CA SER A 28 -12.17 -16.53 0.24
C SER A 28 -12.84 -15.51 -0.67
N ALA A 29 -14.15 -15.30 -0.48
CA ALA A 29 -14.87 -14.17 -1.05
C ALA A 29 -14.47 -12.86 -0.35
N PRO A 30 -14.40 -11.72 -1.07
CA PRO A 30 -14.08 -10.44 -0.46
C PRO A 30 -15.10 -10.05 0.62
N THR A 31 -14.63 -9.64 1.79
CA THR A 31 -15.44 -9.16 2.91
C THR A 31 -15.14 -7.70 3.17
N VAL A 32 -16.16 -6.84 3.09
CA VAL A 32 -16.02 -5.37 3.25
C VAL A 32 -15.40 -4.99 4.60
N ASP A 33 -15.61 -5.81 5.63
CA ASP A 33 -15.06 -5.62 6.98
C ASP A 33 -13.53 -5.83 7.08
N ALA A 34 -12.89 -6.37 6.03
CA ALA A 34 -11.44 -6.56 6.01
C ALA A 34 -10.64 -5.30 5.58
N VAL A 35 -11.32 -4.23 5.15
CA VAL A 35 -10.66 -3.00 4.68
C VAL A 35 -10.12 -2.19 5.87
N GLU A 36 -8.79 -2.13 6.03
CA GLU A 36 -8.16 -1.35 7.12
C GLU A 36 -8.42 0.15 7.01
N SER A 37 -8.22 0.67 5.81
CA SER A 37 -8.29 2.10 5.54
C SER A 37 -8.54 2.30 4.06
N SER A 38 -9.77 2.72 3.74
CA SER A 38 -10.18 2.98 2.36
C SER A 38 -9.25 3.98 1.66
N MET A 39 -8.89 3.66 0.43
CA MET A 39 -8.13 4.52 -0.47
C MET A 39 -9.06 5.07 -1.57
N VAL A 40 -8.61 6.12 -2.26
CA VAL A 40 -9.33 6.72 -3.39
C VAL A 40 -8.59 6.50 -4.69
N ARG A 41 -9.32 6.41 -5.81
CA ARG A 41 -8.75 6.35 -7.15
C ARG A 41 -8.03 7.65 -7.48
N HIS A 42 -6.72 7.58 -7.74
CA HIS A 42 -5.89 8.72 -8.15
C HIS A 42 -4.96 8.33 -9.30
N HIS A 43 -4.46 9.32 -10.05
CA HIS A 43 -3.82 9.17 -11.36
C HIS A 43 -2.92 7.92 -11.55
N TYR A 44 -2.07 7.59 -10.58
CA TYR A 44 -1.10 6.48 -10.67
C TYR A 44 -1.24 5.43 -9.57
N GLY A 45 -2.44 5.29 -9.01
CA GLY A 45 -2.79 4.28 -8.01
C GLY A 45 -3.76 4.81 -6.95
N PRO A 46 -4.02 4.01 -5.92
CA PRO A 46 -5.00 4.32 -4.88
C PRO A 46 -4.40 5.33 -3.88
N TRP A 47 -4.28 6.59 -4.26
CA TRP A 47 -3.61 7.62 -3.45
C TRP A 47 -4.58 8.71 -3.02
N ASP A 48 -4.55 9.06 -1.74
CA ASP A 48 -5.22 10.26 -1.26
C ASP A 48 -4.41 11.51 -1.63
N LYS A 49 -5.08 12.57 -2.11
CA LYS A 49 -4.45 13.87 -2.43
C LYS A 49 -3.67 14.48 -1.25
N ARG A 50 -4.04 14.13 -0.01
CA ARG A 50 -3.39 14.56 1.23
C ARG A 50 -2.03 13.90 1.47
N TYR A 51 -1.68 12.87 0.70
CA TYR A 51 -0.43 12.11 0.88
C TYR A 51 0.81 13.02 0.95
N TYR A 52 0.93 13.99 0.04
CA TYR A 52 2.06 14.91 0.04
C TYR A 52 2.09 15.86 1.23
N GLN A 53 0.92 16.22 1.78
CA GLN A 53 0.84 17.04 2.99
C GLN A 53 1.38 16.27 4.21
N VAL A 54 1.04 14.98 4.32
CA VAL A 54 1.56 14.11 5.39
C VAL A 54 3.07 13.96 5.28
N LEU A 55 3.61 13.81 4.07
CA LEU A 55 5.07 13.75 3.86
C LEU A 55 5.76 15.02 4.36
N GLY A 56 5.24 16.21 4.04
CA GLY A 56 5.81 17.47 4.54
C GLY A 56 5.82 17.55 6.07
N VAL A 57 4.77 17.08 6.74
CA VAL A 57 4.72 17.03 8.21
C VAL A 57 5.73 16.02 8.78
N LEU A 58 5.87 14.85 8.16
CA LEU A 58 6.85 13.84 8.58
C LEU A 58 8.30 14.31 8.39
N GLU A 59 8.57 15.04 7.30
CA GLU A 59 9.88 15.63 7.02
C GLU A 59 10.19 16.75 8.02
N ALA A 60 9.25 17.66 8.28
CA ALA A 60 9.40 18.73 9.27
C ALA A 60 9.64 18.16 10.69
N LYS A 61 9.06 17.00 10.99
CA LYS A 61 9.30 16.25 12.24
C LYS A 61 10.57 15.40 12.19
N GLN A 62 11.39 15.49 11.14
CA GLN A 62 12.61 14.71 10.93
C GLN A 62 12.40 13.18 11.00
N LEU A 63 11.20 12.70 10.70
CA LEU A 63 10.88 11.26 10.68
C LEU A 63 11.20 10.63 9.32
N ILE A 64 11.22 11.42 8.26
CA ILE A 64 11.67 11.00 6.93
C ILE A 64 12.75 11.97 6.42
N ALA A 65 13.50 11.51 5.43
CA ALA A 65 14.34 12.34 4.59
C ALA A 65 13.83 12.24 3.14
N VAL A 66 13.77 13.38 2.47
CA VAL A 66 13.45 13.47 1.04
C VAL A 66 14.70 13.93 0.29
N THR A 67 15.19 13.11 -0.63
CA THR A 67 16.37 13.43 -1.44
C THR A 67 16.00 13.43 -2.91
N LYS A 68 16.42 14.48 -3.64
CA LYS A 68 16.23 14.54 -5.09
C LYS A 68 17.23 13.60 -5.77
N HIS A 69 16.73 12.75 -6.65
CA HIS A 69 17.53 11.85 -7.46
C HIS A 69 17.11 11.95 -8.93
N LYS A 70 17.89 12.67 -9.74
CA LYS A 70 17.55 13.01 -11.14
C LYS A 70 16.18 13.70 -11.21
N GLN A 71 15.21 13.05 -11.88
CA GLN A 71 13.84 13.53 -12.09
C GLN A 71 12.85 12.97 -11.05
N SER A 72 13.32 12.28 -10.01
CA SER A 72 12.47 11.71 -8.96
C SER A 72 12.94 12.11 -7.56
N TYR A 73 12.08 11.87 -6.58
CA TYR A 73 12.38 12.03 -5.17
C TYR A 73 12.45 10.67 -4.50
N GLN A 74 13.51 10.43 -3.75
CA GLN A 74 13.64 9.29 -2.85
C GLN A 74 13.16 9.72 -1.47
N ILE A 75 12.31 8.89 -0.87
CA ILE A 75 11.75 9.13 0.46
C ILE A 75 12.14 7.92 1.31
N ALA A 76 12.80 8.17 2.44
CA ALA A 76 13.23 7.12 3.36
C ALA A 76 13.02 7.55 4.81
N LEU A 77 12.86 6.59 5.73
CA LEU A 77 12.88 6.87 7.16
C LEU A 77 14.27 7.40 7.57
N SER A 78 14.28 8.48 8.34
CA SER A 78 15.49 8.95 9.04
C SER A 78 15.86 7.95 10.17
N PRO A 79 17.03 8.09 10.82
CA PRO A 79 17.34 7.31 12.03
C PRO A 79 16.24 7.40 13.10
N MET A 80 15.75 8.61 13.39
CA MET A 80 14.65 8.82 14.33
C MET A 80 13.34 8.20 13.81
N GLY A 81 13.05 8.32 12.52
CA GLY A 81 11.90 7.68 11.90
C GLY A 81 11.90 6.16 12.06
N LYS A 82 13.06 5.51 11.88
CA LYS A 82 13.22 4.07 12.07
C LYS A 82 12.95 3.67 13.51
N GLU A 83 13.48 4.42 14.48
CA GLU A 83 13.25 4.18 15.90
C GLU A 83 11.75 4.29 16.25
N ARG A 84 11.09 5.37 15.82
CA ARG A 84 9.66 5.58 16.07
C ARG A 84 8.80 4.53 15.38
N ALA A 85 9.11 4.15 14.14
CA ALA A 85 8.43 3.07 13.45
C ALA A 85 8.57 1.73 14.18
N LYS A 86 9.76 1.42 14.70
CA LYS A 86 10.00 0.22 15.53
C LYS A 86 9.17 0.25 16.81
N ALA A 87 9.10 1.39 17.49
CA ALA A 87 8.28 1.55 18.69
C ALA A 87 6.78 1.38 18.42
N LEU A 88 6.28 1.88 17.28
CA LEU A 88 4.89 1.66 16.85
C LEU A 88 4.63 0.19 16.55
N ALA A 89 5.53 -0.47 15.82
CA ALA A 89 5.40 -1.89 15.47
C ALA A 89 5.44 -2.83 16.68
N ALA A 90 5.97 -2.38 17.83
CA ALA A 90 5.98 -3.15 19.07
C ALA A 90 4.66 -3.07 19.86
N LYS A 91 3.76 -2.13 19.53
CA LYS A 91 2.48 -2.00 20.23
C LYS A 91 1.52 -3.12 19.81
N PRO A 92 0.74 -3.70 20.75
CA PRO A 92 -0.24 -4.74 20.44
C PRO A 92 -1.25 -4.34 19.35
N SER A 93 -1.71 -3.09 19.37
CA SER A 93 -2.68 -2.55 18.40
C SER A 93 -2.18 -2.51 16.95
N PHE A 94 -0.89 -2.74 16.71
CA PHE A 94 -0.29 -2.76 15.36
C PHE A 94 0.17 -4.15 14.93
N GLN A 95 0.02 -5.20 15.75
CA GLN A 95 0.55 -6.52 15.43
C GLN A 95 -0.09 -7.11 14.18
N ASP A 96 -1.40 -6.99 14.03
CA ASP A 96 -2.12 -7.51 12.85
C ASP A 96 -1.68 -6.80 11.57
N LEU A 97 -1.51 -5.48 11.63
CA LEU A 97 -0.98 -4.69 10.51
C LEU A 97 0.46 -5.11 10.16
N VAL A 98 1.31 -5.32 11.17
CA VAL A 98 2.70 -5.76 10.97
C VAL A 98 2.75 -7.16 10.35
N ALA A 99 1.93 -8.09 10.85
CA ALA A 99 1.83 -9.44 10.30
C ALA A 99 1.43 -9.39 8.82
N ARG A 100 0.42 -8.59 8.48
CA ARG A 100 -0.03 -8.43 7.09
C ARG A 100 1.02 -7.80 6.20
N GLN A 101 1.70 -6.74 6.65
CA GLN A 101 2.79 -6.11 5.89
C GLN A 101 3.93 -7.09 5.62
N ARG A 102 4.21 -8.02 6.54
CA ARG A 102 5.21 -9.08 6.32
C ARG A 102 4.78 -10.05 5.23
N GLU A 103 3.52 -10.49 5.21
CA GLU A 103 3.01 -11.36 4.15
C GLU A 103 3.01 -10.67 2.78
N VAL A 104 2.56 -9.42 2.72
CA VAL A 104 2.62 -8.61 1.49
C VAL A 104 4.06 -8.45 1.01
N LYS A 105 5.01 -8.15 1.90
CA LYS A 105 6.43 -8.03 1.54
C LYS A 105 7.00 -9.37 1.06
N LYS A 106 6.63 -10.47 1.69
CA LYS A 106 7.07 -11.82 1.31
C LYS A 106 6.61 -12.18 -0.10
N ALA A 107 5.35 -11.93 -0.43
CA ALA A 107 4.78 -12.24 -1.74
C ALA A 107 5.25 -11.26 -2.84
N PHE A 108 5.22 -9.96 -2.56
CA PHE A 108 5.32 -8.92 -3.60
C PHE A 108 6.54 -8.00 -3.46
N GLY A 109 7.34 -8.12 -2.41
CA GLY A 109 8.45 -7.20 -2.12
C GLY A 109 9.59 -7.23 -3.16
N SER A 110 9.74 -8.33 -3.90
CA SER A 110 10.71 -8.45 -5.00
C SER A 110 10.16 -7.97 -6.35
N LYS A 111 8.86 -7.66 -6.43
CA LYS A 111 8.19 -7.27 -7.68
C LYS A 111 8.37 -5.77 -7.96
N SER A 112 8.52 -5.42 -9.23
CA SER A 112 8.69 -4.02 -9.64
C SER A 112 7.40 -3.22 -9.46
N GLY A 113 7.53 -1.90 -9.31
CA GLY A 113 6.37 -1.02 -9.24
C GLY A 113 5.48 -1.08 -10.48
N THR A 114 6.06 -1.29 -11.67
CA THR A 114 5.31 -1.46 -12.93
C THR A 114 4.52 -2.76 -12.91
N PHE A 115 5.16 -3.87 -12.55
CA PHE A 115 4.49 -5.17 -12.41
C PHE A 115 3.27 -5.10 -11.49
N LEU A 116 3.42 -4.49 -10.31
CA LEU A 116 2.32 -4.40 -9.35
C LEU A 116 1.17 -3.50 -9.84
N LYS A 117 1.49 -2.43 -10.60
CA LYS A 117 0.48 -1.57 -11.21
C LYS A 117 -0.35 -2.34 -12.24
N ASP A 118 0.34 -3.05 -13.13
CA ASP A 118 -0.30 -3.80 -14.22
C ASP A 118 -1.12 -4.97 -13.65
N LEU A 119 -0.63 -5.61 -12.59
CA LEU A 119 -1.36 -6.63 -11.84
C LEU A 119 -2.69 -6.09 -11.26
N ILE A 120 -2.64 -4.95 -10.57
CA ILE A 120 -3.83 -4.31 -9.98
C ILE A 120 -4.84 -3.97 -11.06
N TYR A 121 -4.42 -3.33 -12.17
CA TYR A 121 -5.35 -2.96 -13.24
C TYR A 121 -5.89 -4.17 -13.98
N ARG A 122 -5.11 -5.25 -14.13
CA ARG A 122 -5.59 -6.47 -14.79
C ARG A 122 -6.62 -7.21 -13.95
N LEU A 123 -6.43 -7.29 -12.63
CA LEU A 123 -7.29 -8.08 -11.74
C LEU A 123 -8.49 -7.28 -11.21
N PHE A 124 -8.32 -5.99 -10.99
CA PHE A 124 -9.29 -5.13 -10.28
C PHE A 124 -9.66 -3.90 -11.12
N ASP A 125 -9.83 -4.09 -12.43
CA ASP A 125 -10.12 -2.98 -13.35
C ASP A 125 -11.42 -2.26 -12.99
N GLN A 126 -12.46 -2.98 -12.57
CA GLN A 126 -13.75 -2.39 -12.24
C GLN A 126 -13.68 -1.57 -10.95
N GLU A 127 -12.98 -2.10 -9.95
CA GLU A 127 -12.87 -1.57 -8.61
C GLU A 127 -11.89 -0.40 -8.56
N VAL A 128 -10.88 -0.39 -9.44
CA VAL A 128 -9.78 0.58 -9.42
C VAL A 128 -9.66 1.33 -10.75
N GLY A 129 -9.49 0.62 -11.87
CA GLY A 129 -9.15 1.21 -13.18
C GLY A 129 -10.24 2.14 -13.71
N LYS A 130 -11.47 1.64 -13.75
CA LYS A 130 -12.70 2.26 -14.29
C LYS A 130 -13.40 3.22 -13.32
N ARG A 131 -13.00 3.25 -12.05
CA ARG A 131 -13.56 4.22 -11.09
C ARG A 131 -13.21 5.65 -11.47
N THR A 132 -14.14 6.56 -11.20
CA THR A 132 -13.91 7.99 -11.36
C THR A 132 -12.82 8.46 -10.40
N LEU A 133 -11.95 9.36 -10.86
CA LEU A 133 -10.92 9.96 -10.01
C LEU A 133 -11.55 10.58 -8.76
N GLY A 134 -10.94 10.33 -7.60
CA GLY A 134 -11.41 10.81 -6.31
C GLY A 134 -12.44 9.92 -5.61
N GLN A 135 -13.00 8.90 -6.28
CA GLN A 135 -13.91 7.96 -5.64
C GLN A 135 -13.15 6.95 -4.77
N VAL A 136 -13.74 6.60 -3.63
CA VAL A 136 -13.27 5.52 -2.76
C VAL A 136 -13.22 4.22 -3.55
N ILE A 137 -12.21 3.39 -3.35
CA ILE A 137 -12.16 2.02 -3.90
C ILE A 137 -12.90 1.10 -2.95
N THR A 138 -13.90 0.38 -3.46
CA THR A 138 -14.60 -0.68 -2.70
C THR A 138 -14.28 -2.03 -3.33
N PRO A 139 -14.07 -3.07 -2.50
CA PRO A 139 -14.07 -4.47 -2.93
C PRO A 139 -15.36 -4.87 -3.63
#